data_AF-A0A7S3FYJ2-F1
#
_entry.id   AF-A0A7S3FYJ2-F1
#
_cell.length_a   1.000
_cell.length_b   1.000
_cell.length_c   1.000
_cell.angle_alpha   90.00
_cell.angle_beta   90.00
_cell.angle_gamma   90.00
#
_symmetry.space_group_name_H-M   'P 1'
#
loop_
_entity.id
_entity.type
_entity.pdbx_description
1 polymer ?
#
loop_
_entity_poly.entity_id
_entity_poly.type
_entity_poly.pdbx_seq_one_letter_code
_entity_poly.pdbx_strand_id
1 'polypeptide(L)'
;MPRSYWRDLHRIDEIRARNKPKEAPKEPEKAPFFLKTQAGLNPVFVKPDEEDNSSSNKRRLDDSAMDLTRCVLSTMLERAEEDDSWDGVLDYLLGLGSSGVDLEMNLLEGEDDLRRCIAFFTTSIATDSKFEVLQAYVGLFLKKHGDVLVESPELSPLLGKLKEAEKTRLERLSHLFNQSLCLIK
;
A
#
# COMPACT_ATOMS: atom_id res chain seq x y z
N MET A 1 11.87 -6.91 -5.37
CA MET A 1 11.01 -7.10 -4.17
C MET A 1 10.69 -8.59 -4.03
N PRO A 2 10.71 -9.20 -2.83
CA PRO A 2 10.35 -10.61 -2.64
C PRO A 2 8.87 -10.87 -2.96
N ARG A 3 8.57 -12.01 -3.58
CA ARG A 3 7.19 -12.38 -4.04
C ARG A 3 6.13 -12.43 -2.93
N SER A 4 6.52 -12.57 -1.67
CA SER A 4 5.60 -12.62 -0.53
C SER A 4 4.85 -11.30 -0.31
N TYR A 5 5.53 -10.16 -0.47
CA TYR A 5 5.02 -8.86 -0.04
C TYR A 5 3.76 -8.40 -0.78
N TRP A 6 3.71 -8.56 -2.11
CA TRP A 6 2.55 -8.13 -2.90
C TRP A 6 1.44 -9.19 -2.97
N ARG A 7 1.76 -10.48 -2.81
CA ARG A 7 0.73 -11.53 -2.68
C ARG A 7 -0.05 -11.39 -1.38
N ASP A 8 0.65 -11.04 -0.31
CA ASP A 8 0.06 -10.86 1.02
C ASP A 8 -0.85 -9.62 1.07
N LEU A 9 -0.68 -8.66 0.15
CA LEU A 9 -1.51 -7.45 0.07
C LEU A 9 -3.00 -7.78 -0.08
N HIS A 10 -3.34 -8.72 -0.96
CA HIS A 10 -4.74 -9.14 -1.17
C HIS A 10 -5.36 -9.84 0.03
N ARG A 11 -4.53 -10.45 0.90
CA ARG A 11 -4.96 -11.26 2.04
C ARG A 11 -4.55 -10.65 3.38
N ILE A 12 -4.29 -9.34 3.40
CA ILE A 12 -3.74 -8.69 4.59
C ILE A 12 -4.69 -8.82 5.79
N ASP A 13 -6.00 -8.80 5.55
CA ASP A 13 -7.04 -9.00 6.56
C ASP A 13 -7.00 -10.41 7.17
N GLU A 14 -6.85 -11.43 6.33
CA GLU A 14 -6.75 -12.84 6.75
C GLU A 14 -5.45 -13.10 7.51
N ILE A 15 -4.34 -12.53 7.05
CA ILE A 15 -3.04 -12.62 7.70
C ILE A 15 -3.08 -11.94 9.06
N ARG A 16 -3.71 -10.76 9.16
CA ARG A 16 -3.88 -10.04 10.42
C ARG A 16 -4.77 -10.81 11.39
N ALA A 17 -5.86 -11.41 10.91
CA ALA A 17 -6.74 -12.25 11.71
C ALA A 17 -6.03 -13.51 12.25
N ARG A 18 -5.22 -14.17 11.42
CA ARG A 18 -4.42 -15.35 11.81
C ARG A 18 -3.28 -15.00 12.78
N ASN A 19 -2.60 -13.88 12.52
CA ASN A 19 -1.47 -13.42 13.34
C ASN A 19 -1.92 -12.72 14.62
N LYS A 20 -3.23 -12.49 14.80
CA LYS A 20 -3.77 -12.00 16.07
C LYS A 20 -3.36 -12.99 17.17
N PRO A 21 -2.71 -12.53 18.25
CA PRO A 21 -2.24 -13.42 19.30
C PRO A 21 -3.42 -14.22 19.86
N LYS A 22 -3.26 -15.56 19.89
CA LYS A 22 -4.33 -16.50 20.26
C LYS A 22 -4.70 -16.42 21.74
N GLU A 23 -3.77 -16.00 22.58
CA GLU A 23 -4.08 -15.51 23.91
C GLU A 23 -4.19 -13.98 23.82
N ALA A 24 -5.34 -13.43 24.20
CA ALA A 24 -5.41 -12.00 24.48
C ALA A 24 -4.27 -11.66 25.45
N PRO A 25 -3.45 -10.63 25.19
CA PRO A 25 -2.51 -10.16 26.19
C PRO A 25 -3.30 -9.99 27.49
N LYS A 26 -2.94 -10.74 28.55
CA LYS A 26 -3.57 -10.58 29.86
C LYS A 26 -3.51 -9.10 30.17
N GLU A 27 -4.65 -8.42 30.14
CA GLU A 27 -4.72 -7.00 30.50
C GLU A 27 -4.10 -6.88 31.88
N PRO A 28 -2.90 -6.29 32.04
CA PRO A 28 -2.40 -6.06 33.37
C PRO A 28 -3.38 -5.08 34.00
N GLU A 29 -3.97 -5.44 35.15
CA GLU A 29 -5.07 -4.72 35.83
C GLU A 29 -4.75 -3.23 36.15
N LYS A 30 -3.51 -2.79 35.91
CA LYS A 30 -3.02 -1.43 36.14
C LYS A 30 -2.02 -0.95 35.07
N ALA A 31 -2.28 -1.18 33.78
CA ALA A 31 -1.62 -0.34 32.78
C ALA A 31 -2.16 1.10 32.91
N PRO A 32 -1.31 2.10 33.16
CA PRO A 32 -1.76 3.48 33.10
C PRO A 32 -2.28 3.75 31.68
N PHE A 33 -3.49 4.32 31.59
CA PHE A 33 -4.16 4.67 30.34
C PHE A 33 -3.27 5.52 29.41
N PHE A 34 -2.35 6.28 29.99
CA PHE A 34 -1.32 7.01 29.28
C PHE A 34 0.02 6.31 29.41
N LEU A 35 0.61 5.96 28.26
CA LEU A 35 2.05 5.71 28.18
C LEU A 35 2.75 6.96 28.71
N LYS A 36 3.64 6.80 29.69
CA LYS A 36 4.37 7.93 30.28
C LYS A 36 5.19 8.63 29.20
N THR A 37 4.81 9.85 28.88
CA THR A 37 5.58 10.73 27.98
C THR A 37 6.54 11.57 28.81
N GLN A 38 7.79 11.68 28.35
CA GLN A 38 8.74 12.63 28.92
C GLN A 38 8.38 14.03 28.41
N ALA A 39 8.17 14.99 29.32
CA ALA A 39 7.89 16.36 28.94
C ALA A 39 9.11 16.99 28.24
N GLY A 40 8.93 17.37 26.97
CA GLY A 40 9.94 17.98 26.11
C GLY A 40 9.30 18.51 24.82
N LEU A 41 10.05 19.26 24.01
CA LEU A 41 9.55 19.89 22.78
C LEU A 41 9.01 18.86 21.75
N ASN A 42 9.44 17.59 21.86
CA ASN A 42 8.86 16.44 21.19
C ASN A 42 8.57 15.35 22.25
N PRO A 43 7.32 14.90 22.44
CA PRO A 43 7.00 13.88 23.44
C PRO A 43 7.57 12.53 23.01
N VAL A 44 8.52 12.00 23.79
CA VAL A 44 9.08 10.65 23.60
C VAL A 44 8.49 9.72 24.65
N PHE A 45 8.01 8.54 24.22
CA PHE A 45 7.48 7.52 25.12
C PHE A 45 8.62 6.79 25.83
N VAL A 46 8.58 6.77 27.17
CA VAL A 46 9.57 6.05 27.99
C VAL A 46 9.02 4.67 28.34
N LYS A 47 9.77 3.60 28.02
CA LYS A 47 9.43 2.24 28.45
C LYS A 47 9.70 2.08 29.96
N PRO A 48 8.85 1.36 30.72
CA PRO A 48 9.19 0.96 32.08
C PRO A 48 10.29 -0.11 32.04
N ASP A 49 11.24 0.00 32.98
CA ASP A 49 12.32 -0.97 33.16
C ASP A 49 11.74 -2.30 33.68
N GLU A 50 11.86 -3.37 32.88
CA GLU A 50 11.76 -4.74 33.36
C GLU A 50 13.07 -5.47 32.99
N GLU A 51 13.70 -6.04 34.01
CA GLU A 51 14.96 -6.78 33.94
C GLU A 51 14.83 -8.07 33.08
N ASP A 52 15.78 -8.22 32.16
CA ASP A 52 16.25 -9.40 31.41
C ASP A 52 15.37 -10.68 31.29
N ASN A 53 15.02 -11.09 30.05
CA ASN A 53 15.81 -12.03 29.23
C ASN A 53 15.08 -12.46 27.92
N SER A 54 15.85 -12.88 26.92
CA SER A 54 15.43 -13.53 25.64
C SER A 54 15.20 -12.63 24.41
N SER A 55 16.32 -12.39 23.72
CA SER A 55 16.49 -12.55 22.26
C SER A 55 15.24 -12.72 21.39
N SER A 56 14.76 -11.62 20.82
CA SER A 56 14.21 -11.64 19.46
C SER A 56 14.43 -10.28 18.79
N ASN A 57 14.99 -10.31 17.58
CA ASN A 57 15.17 -9.17 16.69
C ASN A 57 13.81 -8.55 16.33
N LYS A 58 13.25 -7.71 17.20
CA LYS A 58 12.17 -6.79 16.87
C LYS A 58 12.81 -5.58 16.21
N ARG A 59 12.78 -5.57 14.88
CA ARG A 59 13.04 -4.35 14.10
C ARG A 59 12.16 -3.26 14.68
N ARG A 60 12.81 -2.27 15.30
CA ARG A 60 12.19 -1.02 15.69
C ARG A 60 11.58 -0.44 14.41
N LEU A 61 10.25 -0.42 14.36
CA LEU A 61 9.57 0.51 13.47
C LEU A 61 9.96 1.88 14.01
N ASP A 62 10.72 2.60 13.21
CA ASP A 62 11.17 3.95 13.52
C ASP A 62 9.93 4.80 13.79
N ASP A 63 9.91 5.40 14.97
CA ASP A 63 8.87 6.28 15.49
C ASP A 63 9.06 7.67 14.87
N SER A 64 9.25 7.69 13.55
CA SER A 64 9.18 8.91 12.76
C SER A 64 7.71 9.27 12.73
N ALA A 65 7.32 10.05 13.74
CA ALA A 65 6.20 10.96 13.78
C ALA A 65 5.04 10.58 12.87
N MET A 66 3.93 10.21 13.49
CA MET A 66 2.60 10.42 12.91
C MET A 66 2.49 11.87 12.43
N ASP A 67 2.98 12.15 11.23
CA ASP A 67 2.49 13.20 10.36
C ASP A 67 1.22 12.61 9.70
N LEU A 68 0.23 12.31 10.54
CA LEU A 68 -1.09 11.82 10.14
C LEU A 68 -1.89 12.93 9.43
N THR A 69 -1.26 14.06 9.16
CA THR A 69 -1.86 15.28 8.63
C THR A 69 -1.75 15.38 7.11
N ARG A 70 -0.89 14.59 6.46
CA ARG A 70 -0.83 14.57 4.99
C ARG A 70 -0.48 13.18 4.48
N CYS A 71 -1.37 12.63 3.65
CA CYS A 71 -1.10 11.43 2.87
C CYS A 71 0.16 11.70 2.02
N VAL A 72 1.27 11.03 2.32
CA VAL A 72 2.53 11.25 1.58
C VAL A 72 2.33 10.87 0.12
N LEU A 73 1.54 9.81 -0.12
CA LEU A 73 1.15 9.41 -1.46
C LEU A 73 0.42 10.50 -2.24
N SER A 74 -0.53 11.24 -1.64
CA SER A 74 -1.24 12.30 -2.36
C SER A 74 -0.29 13.42 -2.79
N THR A 75 0.64 13.81 -1.92
CA THR A 75 1.66 14.83 -2.27
C THR A 75 2.62 14.39 -3.35
N MET A 76 2.96 13.10 -3.37
CA MET A 76 3.83 12.53 -4.40
C MET A 76 3.08 12.43 -5.73
N LEU A 77 1.78 12.11 -5.71
CA LEU A 77 0.93 12.09 -6.90
C LEU A 77 0.75 13.49 -7.49
N GLU A 78 0.54 14.52 -6.66
CA GLU A 78 0.47 15.91 -7.09
C GLU A 78 1.76 16.33 -7.81
N ARG A 79 2.92 16.08 -7.20
CA ARG A 79 4.23 16.41 -7.81
C ARG A 79 4.51 15.60 -9.07
N ALA A 80 4.16 14.32 -9.08
CA ALA A 80 4.36 13.47 -10.25
C ALA A 80 3.48 13.87 -11.44
N GLU A 81 2.31 14.48 -11.18
CA GLU A 81 1.48 15.08 -12.23
C GLU A 81 2.15 16.33 -12.83
N GLU A 82 2.87 17.14 -12.04
CA GLU A 82 3.61 18.31 -12.53
C GLU A 82 4.86 17.91 -13.34
N ASP A 83 5.57 16.86 -12.91
CA ASP A 83 6.83 16.41 -13.51
C ASP A 83 6.63 15.38 -14.66
N ASP A 84 5.38 14.95 -14.93
CA ASP A 84 5.00 13.87 -15.87
C ASP A 84 5.74 12.52 -15.62
N SER A 85 6.36 12.37 -14.43
CA SER A 85 7.19 11.24 -14.07
C SER A 85 6.66 10.52 -12.83
N TRP A 86 6.27 9.26 -13.05
CA TRP A 86 5.59 8.42 -12.06
C TRP A 86 6.52 7.44 -11.34
N ASP A 87 7.79 7.36 -11.75
CA ASP A 87 8.76 6.38 -11.24
C ASP A 87 9.02 6.55 -9.73
N GLY A 88 9.10 7.80 -9.26
CA GLY A 88 9.31 8.10 -7.84
C GLY A 88 8.15 7.62 -6.95
N VAL A 89 6.92 7.69 -7.46
CA VAL A 89 5.72 7.21 -6.75
C VAL A 89 5.74 5.69 -6.64
N LEU A 90 6.11 5.01 -7.72
CA LEU A 90 6.19 3.56 -7.72
C LEU A 90 7.30 3.05 -6.80
N ASP A 91 8.48 3.68 -6.82
CA ASP A 91 9.58 3.31 -5.94
C ASP A 91 9.26 3.57 -4.46
N TYR A 92 8.52 4.63 -4.16
CA TYR A 92 7.97 4.87 -2.83
C TYR A 92 7.02 3.74 -2.40
N LEU A 93 6.02 3.40 -3.22
CA LEU A 93 5.08 2.29 -2.93
C LEU A 93 5.78 0.93 -2.82
N LEU A 94 6.90 0.74 -3.52
CA LEU A 94 7.72 -0.47 -3.42
C LEU A 94 8.63 -0.50 -2.18
N GLY A 95 8.99 0.67 -1.65
CA GLY A 95 9.70 0.79 -0.38
C GLY A 95 8.81 0.48 0.82
N LEU A 96 7.49 0.66 0.67
CA LEU A 96 6.50 0.35 1.68
C LEU A 96 6.26 -1.16 1.83
N GLY A 97 6.03 -1.59 3.08
CA GLY A 97 5.50 -2.92 3.36
C GLY A 97 4.02 -3.01 3.00
N SER A 98 3.46 -4.23 2.98
CA SER A 98 2.05 -4.47 2.63
C SER A 98 1.06 -3.67 3.49
N SER A 99 1.36 -3.49 4.78
CA SER A 99 0.54 -2.66 5.68
C SER A 99 0.67 -1.16 5.42
N GLY A 100 1.85 -0.71 4.97
CA GLY A 100 2.07 0.69 4.61
C GLY A 100 1.29 1.06 3.36
N VAL A 101 1.32 0.19 2.34
CA VAL A 101 0.53 0.38 1.11
C VAL A 101 -0.97 0.40 1.42
N ASP A 102 -1.47 -0.51 2.27
CA ASP A 102 -2.89 -0.47 2.68
C ASP A 102 -3.25 0.85 3.39
N LEU A 103 -2.39 1.34 4.28
CA LEU A 103 -2.64 2.62 4.96
C LEU A 103 -2.67 3.79 3.96
N GLU A 104 -1.66 3.94 3.11
CA GLU A 104 -1.61 5.02 2.11
C GLU A 104 -2.83 4.96 1.18
N MET A 105 -3.24 3.76 0.75
CA MET A 105 -4.42 3.59 -0.11
C MET A 105 -5.73 3.98 0.61
N ASN A 106 -5.82 3.79 1.92
CA ASN A 106 -6.98 4.22 2.71
C ASN A 106 -6.96 5.74 3.00
N LEU A 107 -5.78 6.35 3.03
CA LEU A 107 -5.60 7.80 3.27
C LEU A 107 -5.80 8.65 2.01
N LEU A 108 -5.87 8.03 0.82
CA LEU A 108 -6.28 8.71 -0.40
C LEU A 108 -7.77 9.07 -0.31
N GLU A 109 -8.07 10.34 -0.10
CA GLU A 109 -9.43 10.86 -0.04
C GLU A 109 -9.57 12.05 -0.99
N GLY A 110 -10.61 12.04 -1.82
CA GLY A 110 -10.92 13.13 -2.76
C GLY A 110 -10.85 12.71 -4.23
N GLU A 111 -11.76 13.26 -5.03
CA GLU A 111 -11.91 12.90 -6.45
C GLU A 111 -10.65 13.19 -7.28
N ASP A 112 -9.95 14.28 -6.99
CA ASP A 112 -8.70 14.65 -7.67
C ASP A 112 -7.54 13.68 -7.37
N ASP A 113 -7.44 13.18 -6.13
CA ASP A 113 -6.42 12.20 -5.76
C ASP A 113 -6.69 10.85 -6.42
N LEU A 114 -7.96 10.44 -6.48
CA LEU A 114 -8.38 9.25 -7.22
C LEU A 114 -8.07 9.39 -8.71
N ARG A 115 -8.35 10.56 -9.30
CA ARG A 115 -8.04 10.89 -10.70
C ARG A 115 -6.54 10.74 -10.98
N ARG A 116 -5.69 11.34 -10.14
CA ARG A 116 -4.23 11.23 -10.23
C ARG A 116 -3.75 9.80 -10.08
N CYS A 117 -4.32 9.04 -9.14
CA CYS A 117 -3.98 7.64 -8.93
C CYS A 117 -4.31 6.76 -10.15
N ILE A 118 -5.46 6.98 -10.80
CA ILE A 118 -5.84 6.27 -12.03
C ILE A 118 -4.88 6.63 -13.19
N ALA A 119 -4.50 7.91 -13.32
CA ALA A 119 -3.52 8.35 -14.30
C ALA A 119 -2.16 7.67 -14.07
N PHE A 120 -1.69 7.64 -12.82
CA PHE A 120 -0.48 6.94 -12.39
C PHE A 120 -0.50 5.45 -12.77
N PHE A 121 -1.60 4.73 -12.52
CA PHE A 121 -1.69 3.31 -12.89
C PHE A 121 -1.67 3.11 -14.40
N THR A 122 -2.36 3.98 -15.14
CA THR A 122 -2.43 3.89 -16.61
C THR A 122 -1.05 4.06 -17.24
N THR A 123 -0.27 5.06 -16.79
CA THR A 123 1.09 5.28 -17.27
C THR A 123 2.04 4.18 -16.80
N SER A 124 1.97 3.78 -15.53
CA SER A 124 2.85 2.74 -14.97
C SER A 124 2.67 1.37 -15.65
N ILE A 125 1.43 1.01 -16.03
CA ILE A 125 1.13 -0.22 -16.74
C ILE A 125 1.67 -0.18 -18.19
N ALA A 126 1.66 1.00 -18.82
CA ALA A 126 2.22 1.20 -20.14
C ALA A 126 3.76 1.04 -20.15
N THR A 127 4.44 1.49 -19.10
CA THR A 127 5.91 1.48 -18.97
C THR A 127 6.51 0.12 -18.55
N ASP A 128 5.74 -0.97 -18.54
CA ASP A 128 6.19 -2.36 -18.29
C ASP A 128 6.84 -2.61 -16.90
N SER A 129 6.63 -1.72 -15.92
CA SER A 129 7.18 -1.92 -14.59
C SER A 129 6.34 -2.94 -13.82
N LYS A 130 6.98 -3.99 -13.29
CA LYS A 130 6.48 -4.91 -12.23
C LYS A 130 4.94 -5.14 -12.27
N PHE A 131 4.43 -5.63 -13.40
CA PHE A 131 2.98 -5.75 -13.66
C PHE A 131 2.21 -6.48 -12.55
N GLU A 132 2.78 -7.53 -11.96
CA GLU A 132 2.15 -8.27 -10.85
C GLU A 132 1.87 -7.37 -9.62
N VAL A 133 2.79 -6.45 -9.31
CA VAL A 133 2.67 -5.54 -8.17
C VAL A 133 1.65 -4.43 -8.47
N LEU A 134 1.73 -3.85 -9.68
CA LEU A 134 0.76 -2.84 -10.11
C LEU A 134 -0.67 -3.40 -10.11
N GLN A 135 -0.88 -4.62 -10.62
CA GLN A 135 -2.17 -5.29 -10.57
C GLN A 135 -2.67 -5.49 -9.13
N ALA A 136 -1.78 -5.82 -8.20
CA ALA A 136 -2.14 -5.93 -6.80
C ALA A 136 -2.58 -4.57 -6.20
N TYR A 137 -1.89 -3.49 -6.56
CA TYR A 137 -2.23 -2.13 -6.13
C TYR A 137 -3.55 -1.65 -6.74
N VAL A 138 -3.79 -1.89 -8.03
CA VAL A 138 -5.07 -1.59 -8.69
C VAL A 138 -6.20 -2.37 -8.03
N GLY A 139 -6.02 -3.68 -7.77
CA GLY A 139 -7.03 -4.49 -7.10
C GLY A 139 -7.37 -4.01 -5.68
N LEU A 140 -6.36 -3.55 -4.92
CA LEU A 140 -6.57 -2.96 -3.60
C LEU A 140 -7.30 -1.61 -3.70
N PHE A 141 -6.87 -0.74 -4.61
CA PHE A 141 -7.48 0.56 -4.88
C PHE A 141 -8.96 0.42 -5.23
N LEU A 142 -9.31 -0.47 -6.17
CA LEU A 142 -10.69 -0.73 -6.57
C LEU A 142 -11.52 -1.35 -5.43
N LYS A 143 -10.92 -2.18 -4.57
CA LYS A 143 -11.62 -2.75 -3.41
C LYS A 143 -11.99 -1.68 -2.37
N LYS A 144 -11.16 -0.65 -2.21
CA LYS A 144 -11.35 0.42 -1.21
C LYS A 144 -12.22 1.56 -1.74
N HIS A 145 -11.96 1.99 -2.97
CA HIS A 145 -12.58 3.17 -3.57
C HIS A 145 -13.67 2.84 -4.59
N GLY A 146 -13.99 1.55 -4.79
CA GLY A 146 -14.94 1.11 -5.81
C GLY A 146 -16.31 1.78 -5.72
N ASP A 147 -16.83 2.00 -4.51
CA ASP A 147 -18.13 2.64 -4.30
C ASP A 147 -18.10 4.12 -4.75
N VAL A 148 -17.05 4.86 -4.37
CA VAL A 148 -16.84 6.27 -4.75
C VAL A 148 -16.62 6.41 -6.26
N LEU A 149 -15.87 5.48 -6.86
CA LEU A 149 -15.59 5.46 -8.30
C LEU A 149 -16.85 5.24 -9.15
N VAL A 150 -17.86 4.53 -8.61
CA VAL A 150 -19.14 4.31 -9.29
C VAL A 150 -20.04 5.54 -9.18
N GLU A 151 -19.95 6.29 -8.08
CA GLU A 151 -20.76 7.49 -7.85
C GLU A 151 -20.28 8.69 -8.68
N SER A 152 -18.97 8.78 -8.95
CA SER A 152 -18.36 9.86 -9.76
C SER A 152 -18.30 9.53 -11.26
N PRO A 153 -19.14 10.14 -12.13
CA PRO A 153 -19.12 9.88 -13.57
C PRO A 153 -17.87 10.42 -14.28
N GLU A 154 -17.16 11.38 -13.69
CA GLU A 154 -15.96 12.00 -14.28
C GLU A 154 -14.76 11.05 -14.36
N LEU A 155 -14.70 10.05 -13.48
CA LEU A 155 -13.61 9.07 -13.40
C LEU A 155 -13.84 7.87 -14.34
N SER A 156 -15.08 7.66 -14.78
CA SER A 156 -15.48 6.60 -15.73
C SER A 156 -14.63 6.55 -17.02
N PRO A 157 -14.39 7.66 -17.75
CA PRO A 157 -13.55 7.62 -18.95
C PRO A 157 -12.08 7.25 -18.65
N LEU A 158 -11.55 7.64 -17.47
CA LEU A 158 -10.19 7.30 -17.06
C LEU A 158 -10.06 5.82 -16.70
N LEU A 159 -11.06 5.26 -16.02
CA LEU A 159 -11.16 3.82 -15.78
C LEU A 159 -11.26 3.03 -17.09
N GLY A 160 -11.94 3.58 -18.10
CA GLY A 160 -11.97 3.02 -19.45
C GLY A 160 -10.58 2.91 -20.07
N LYS A 161 -9.78 3.98 -19.99
CA LYS A 161 -8.37 3.98 -20.46
C LYS A 161 -7.50 2.99 -19.69
N LEU A 162 -7.65 2.94 -18.36
CA LEU A 162 -6.94 1.99 -17.52
C LEU A 162 -7.24 0.54 -17.93
N LYS A 163 -8.53 0.22 -18.12
CA LYS A 163 -8.98 -1.11 -18.57
C LYS A 163 -8.40 -1.50 -19.93
N GLU A 164 -8.33 -0.55 -20.86
CA GLU A 164 -7.77 -0.79 -22.19
C GLU A 164 -6.26 -1.06 -22.12
N ALA A 165 -5.53 -0.29 -21.30
CA ALA A 165 -4.11 -0.49 -21.03
C ALA A 165 -3.85 -1.88 -20.42
N GLU A 166 -4.63 -2.28 -19.41
CA GLU A 166 -4.55 -3.60 -18.79
C GLU A 166 -4.81 -4.73 -19.79
N LYS A 167 -5.87 -4.59 -20.60
CA LYS A 167 -6.26 -5.61 -21.57
C LYS A 167 -5.15 -5.83 -22.60
N THR A 168 -4.60 -4.76 -23.15
CA THR A 168 -3.51 -4.82 -24.14
C THR A 168 -2.29 -5.55 -23.56
N ARG A 169 -1.96 -5.27 -22.30
CA ARG A 169 -0.85 -5.90 -21.58
C ARG A 169 -1.11 -7.38 -21.30
N LEU A 170 -2.31 -7.71 -20.85
CA LEU A 170 -2.71 -9.10 -20.59
C LEU A 170 -2.73 -9.93 -21.87
N GLU A 171 -3.22 -9.37 -22.97
CA GLU A 171 -3.20 -10.04 -24.28
C GLU A 171 -1.78 -10.38 -24.71
N ARG A 172 -0.84 -9.44 -24.58
CA ARG A 172 0.58 -9.69 -24.86
C ARG A 172 1.16 -10.80 -23.98
N LEU A 173 0.90 -10.78 -22.67
CA LEU A 173 1.35 -11.83 -21.76
C LEU A 173 0.74 -13.19 -22.12
N SER A 174 -0.56 -13.22 -22.41
CA SER A 174 -1.27 -14.44 -22.82
C SER A 174 -0.68 -15.02 -24.11
N HIS A 175 -0.32 -14.17 -25.07
CA HIS A 175 0.31 -14.58 -26.31
C HIS A 175 1.68 -15.23 -26.06
N LEU A 176 2.50 -14.62 -25.20
CA LEU A 176 3.80 -15.17 -24.81
C LEU A 176 3.68 -16.52 -24.09
N PHE A 177 2.69 -16.66 -23.20
CA PHE A 177 2.42 -17.94 -22.53
C PHE A 177 1.94 -19.01 -23.50
N ASN A 178 1.05 -18.67 -24.42
CA ASN A 178 0.58 -19.61 -25.43
C ASN A 178 1.71 -20.02 -26.38
N GLN A 179 2.58 -19.09 -26.77
CA GLN A 179 3.76 -19.39 -27.58
C GLN A 179 4.72 -20.35 -26.85
N SER A 180 5.00 -20.11 -25.57
CA SER A 180 5.88 -21.00 -24.80
C SER A 180 5.26 -22.38 -24.57
N LEU A 181 3.94 -22.45 -24.32
CA LEU A 181 3.21 -23.72 -24.20
C LEU A 181 3.22 -24.52 -25.51
N CYS A 182 3.11 -23.86 -26.66
CA CYS A 182 3.14 -24.52 -27.97
C CYS A 182 4.52 -25.09 -28.34
N LEU A 183 5.61 -24.55 -27.78
CA LEU A 183 6.98 -25.01 -28.02
C LEU A 183 7.41 -26.18 -27.11
N ILE A 184 6.63 -26.51 -26.09
CA ILE A 184 6.92 -27.60 -25.13
C ILE A 184 6.20 -28.92 -25.54
N LYS A 185 5.77 -29.03 -26.81
CA LYS A 185 5.23 -30.28 -27.38
C LYS A 185 6.28 -31.10 -28.10
#